data_AF-A0A556SB44-F1
#
_entry.id   AF-A0A556SB44-F1
#
_cell.length_a   1.000
_cell.length_b   1.000
_cell.length_c   1.000
_cell.angle_alpha   90.00
_cell.angle_beta   90.00
_cell.angle_gamma   90.00
#
_symmetry.space_group_name_H-M   'P 1'
#
loop_
_entity.id
_entity.type
_entity.pdbx_description
1 polymer ?
#
loop_
_entity_poly.entity_id
_entity_poly.type
_entity_poly.pdbx_seq_one_letter_code
_entity_poly.pdbx_strand_id
1 'polypeptide(L)'
;MKKSIYIAVIMNLLIFNSYAEQFNVADDYKGKSNIPSMDIIQLEKDCRKTIDFWQMTNSERERIRENCPINQIAFYFENLYETINNKKNIYSSEKLDLIIEKTTSAKIINNIKYPIKALNLSIFNKTNFIDKITLAKSYYDVEGYYWLINQYYYISDSGDIYTLSVKDIDGNVEPIFWKHYQIDKENFHFNLIDLLIDERYKYEIIYPDHFRILEGSLEESNYEIDKLKTCYQKEYSTSCSIDSYRFYHNLLSQKIETLKEKNINNKQSIETIDKQINKMCLSIPDPYDHFEAESFTFSITKCLTEQLNKRIEKIDQMLEGR
;
A
#
# COMPACT_ATOMS: atom_id res chain seq x y z
N MET A 1 -4.01 16.78 -49.80
CA MET A 1 -4.86 16.61 -48.60
C MET A 1 -4.32 15.64 -47.54
N LYS A 2 -3.63 14.54 -47.87
CA LYS A 2 -3.16 13.56 -46.85
C LYS A 2 -2.05 14.07 -45.90
N LYS A 3 -1.15 14.95 -46.33
CA LYS A 3 -0.07 15.49 -45.45
C LYS A 3 -0.55 16.49 -44.40
N SER A 4 -1.63 17.24 -44.66
CA SER A 4 -2.17 18.23 -43.70
C SER A 4 -2.88 17.58 -42.52
N ILE A 5 -3.48 16.40 -42.72
CA ILE A 5 -4.18 15.64 -41.68
C ILE A 5 -3.16 15.06 -40.69
N TYR A 6 -2.02 14.57 -41.18
CA TYR A 6 -0.95 14.06 -40.30
C TYR A 6 -0.33 15.14 -39.41
N ILE A 7 -0.13 16.35 -39.93
CA ILE A 7 0.41 17.47 -39.13
C ILE A 7 -0.60 17.91 -38.07
N ALA A 8 -1.89 17.94 -38.39
CA ALA A 8 -2.94 18.28 -37.42
C ALA A 8 -3.11 17.21 -36.32
N VAL A 9 -2.92 15.92 -36.65
CA VAL A 9 -2.95 14.82 -35.67
C VAL A 9 -1.70 14.83 -34.79
N ILE A 10 -0.51 15.09 -35.34
CA ILE A 10 0.74 15.21 -34.58
C ILE A 10 0.71 16.45 -33.68
N MET A 11 0.19 17.59 -34.17
CA MET A 11 -0.03 18.77 -33.35
C MET A 11 -1.02 18.50 -32.21
N ASN A 12 -2.14 17.83 -32.46
CA ASN A 12 -3.07 17.45 -31.37
C ASN A 12 -2.41 16.52 -30.35
N LEU A 13 -1.64 15.50 -30.78
CA LEU A 13 -0.90 14.61 -29.88
C LEU A 13 0.16 15.35 -29.04
N LEU A 14 0.76 16.41 -29.56
CA LEU A 14 1.70 17.26 -28.82
C LEU A 14 0.98 18.24 -27.88
N ILE A 15 -0.19 18.75 -28.27
CA ILE A 15 -1.01 19.66 -27.46
C ILE A 15 -1.67 18.91 -26.28
N PHE A 16 -2.07 17.65 -26.45
CA PHE A 16 -2.59 16.82 -25.35
C PHE A 16 -1.50 16.41 -24.33
N ASN A 17 -0.22 16.46 -24.71
CA ASN A 17 0.89 16.22 -23.79
C ASN A 17 1.45 17.51 -23.14
N SER A 18 0.98 18.70 -23.52
CA SER A 18 1.55 19.97 -23.07
C SER A 18 0.75 20.69 -21.97
N TYR A 19 -0.28 20.07 -21.40
CA TYR A 19 -1.13 20.68 -20.37
C TYR A 19 -1.38 19.81 -19.13
N ALA A 20 -0.54 18.81 -18.88
CA ALA A 20 -0.38 18.38 -17.50
C ALA A 20 0.40 19.48 -16.79
N GLU A 21 -0.29 20.37 -16.08
CA GLU A 21 0.35 21.31 -15.15
C GLU A 21 1.30 20.48 -14.26
N GLN A 22 2.60 20.69 -14.45
CA GLN A 22 3.63 19.97 -13.71
C GLN A 22 3.55 20.40 -12.25
N PHE A 23 3.50 19.44 -11.34
CA PHE A 23 3.62 19.70 -9.90
C PHE A 23 5.09 19.96 -9.59
N ASN A 24 5.54 21.19 -9.88
CA ASN A 24 6.93 21.57 -9.67
C ASN A 24 7.17 21.89 -8.18
N VAL A 25 7.33 20.83 -7.39
CA VAL A 25 7.80 20.90 -6.00
C VAL A 25 9.32 21.10 -6.01
N ALA A 26 9.88 21.90 -5.13
CA ALA A 26 11.34 22.03 -5.06
C ALA A 26 11.99 20.72 -4.55
N ASP A 27 13.15 20.35 -5.10
CA ASP A 27 13.79 19.05 -4.85
C ASP A 27 14.01 18.74 -3.37
N ASP A 28 14.30 19.76 -2.55
CA ASP A 28 14.47 19.62 -1.09
C ASP A 28 13.21 19.08 -0.37
N TYR A 29 12.04 19.17 -0.99
CA TYR A 29 10.77 18.69 -0.44
C TYR A 29 10.24 17.44 -1.14
N LYS A 30 10.87 16.96 -2.22
CA LYS A 30 10.38 15.81 -2.99
C LYS A 30 10.60 14.48 -2.29
N GLY A 31 11.52 14.37 -1.33
CA GLY A 31 11.83 13.07 -0.74
C GLY A 31 12.81 12.26 -1.58
N LYS A 32 12.70 10.92 -1.56
CA LYS A 32 13.68 10.03 -2.23
C LYS A 32 13.09 9.31 -3.44
N SER A 33 13.62 9.59 -4.61
CA SER A 33 13.11 9.13 -5.91
C SER A 33 13.21 7.62 -6.17
N ASN A 34 13.89 6.85 -5.32
CA ASN A 34 13.97 5.39 -5.43
C ASN A 34 12.82 4.66 -4.71
N ILE A 35 12.04 5.34 -3.86
CA ILE A 35 10.89 4.75 -3.15
C ILE A 35 9.84 4.14 -4.09
N PRO A 36 9.45 4.78 -5.21
CA PRO A 36 8.44 4.23 -6.11
C PRO A 36 8.84 2.88 -6.74
N SER A 37 10.14 2.66 -6.93
CA SER A 37 10.67 1.47 -7.60
C SER A 37 11.23 0.44 -6.61
N MET A 38 11.02 0.62 -5.31
CA MET A 38 11.59 -0.25 -4.30
C MET A 38 10.84 -1.58 -4.26
N ASP A 39 11.54 -2.68 -4.52
CA ASP A 39 10.99 -4.01 -4.31
C ASP A 39 10.98 -4.32 -2.81
N ILE A 40 9.78 -4.34 -2.26
CA ILE A 40 9.53 -4.46 -0.82
C ILE A 40 9.88 -5.87 -0.32
N ILE A 41 9.62 -6.89 -1.13
CA ILE A 41 9.96 -8.27 -0.81
C ILE A 41 11.47 -8.44 -0.77
N GLN A 42 12.18 -7.80 -1.71
CA GLN A 42 13.64 -7.82 -1.74
C GLN A 42 14.24 -6.96 -0.63
N LEU A 43 13.60 -5.85 -0.24
CA LEU A 43 14.03 -4.96 0.83
C LEU A 43 14.24 -5.72 2.16
N GLU A 44 13.31 -6.59 2.53
CA GLU A 44 13.42 -7.41 3.74
C GLU A 44 14.68 -8.29 3.71
N LYS A 45 14.97 -8.89 2.55
CA LYS A 45 16.15 -9.75 2.35
C LYS A 45 17.44 -8.95 2.39
N ASP A 46 17.46 -7.80 1.71
CA ASP A 46 18.63 -6.92 1.61
C ASP A 46 18.98 -6.28 2.96
N CYS A 47 17.98 -6.05 3.81
CA CYS A 47 18.16 -5.44 5.13
C CYS A 47 18.32 -6.46 6.28
N ARG A 48 18.38 -7.77 5.99
CA ARG A 48 18.57 -8.80 7.01
C ARG A 48 20.03 -8.87 7.45
N LYS A 49 20.29 -8.66 8.75
CA LYS A 49 21.64 -8.86 9.31
C LYS A 49 21.92 -10.36 9.43
N THR A 50 23.18 -10.76 9.25
CA THR A 50 23.61 -12.14 9.47
C THR A 50 23.66 -12.46 10.97
N ILE A 51 23.56 -13.75 11.32
CA ILE A 51 23.48 -14.25 12.72
C ILE A 51 24.70 -13.81 13.57
N ASP A 52 25.84 -13.60 12.93
CA ASP A 52 27.13 -13.23 13.50
C ASP A 52 27.48 -11.74 13.28
N PHE A 53 26.54 -10.90 12.85
CA PHE A 53 26.78 -9.49 12.51
C PHE A 53 27.60 -8.73 13.57
N TRP A 54 27.30 -8.94 14.86
CA TRP A 54 28.00 -8.27 15.96
C TRP A 54 29.40 -8.82 16.26
N GLN A 55 29.75 -9.99 15.73
CA GLN A 55 31.05 -10.62 15.85
C GLN A 55 31.99 -10.25 14.69
N MET A 56 31.46 -9.60 13.65
CA MET A 56 32.22 -9.14 12.48
C MET A 56 33.04 -7.87 12.76
N THR A 57 34.04 -7.63 11.91
CA THR A 57 34.79 -6.37 11.91
C THR A 57 33.91 -5.18 11.54
N ASN A 58 34.34 -3.96 11.90
CA ASN A 58 33.61 -2.73 11.51
C ASN A 58 33.44 -2.63 9.99
N SER A 59 34.46 -2.97 9.20
CA SER A 59 34.38 -2.88 7.74
C SER A 59 33.36 -3.84 7.15
N GLU A 60 33.21 -5.04 7.70
CA GLU A 60 32.20 -6.02 7.27
C GLU A 60 30.80 -5.56 7.65
N ARG A 61 30.62 -5.02 8.87
CA ARG A 61 29.34 -4.46 9.31
C ARG A 61 28.90 -3.29 8.45
N GLU A 62 29.80 -2.39 8.08
CA GLU A 62 29.46 -1.27 7.18
C GLU A 62 29.05 -1.76 5.79
N ARG A 63 29.75 -2.75 5.21
CA ARG A 63 29.34 -3.35 3.92
C ARG A 63 27.94 -3.96 3.98
N ILE A 64 27.61 -4.66 5.07
CA ILE A 64 26.26 -5.22 5.26
C ILE A 64 25.22 -4.09 5.40
N ARG A 65 25.56 -3.01 6.11
CA ARG A 65 24.67 -1.84 6.23
C ARG A 65 24.45 -1.14 4.90
N GLU A 66 25.47 -1.06 4.04
CA GLU A 66 25.38 -0.46 2.71
C GLU A 66 24.42 -1.22 1.79
N ASN A 67 24.26 -2.54 1.99
CA ASN A 67 23.32 -3.36 1.22
C ASN A 67 21.86 -2.98 1.48
N CYS A 68 21.53 -2.50 2.69
CA CYS A 68 20.16 -2.13 3.04
C CYS A 68 19.81 -0.74 2.48
N PRO A 69 18.92 -0.63 1.48
CA PRO A 69 18.63 0.65 0.83
C PRO A 69 18.07 1.72 1.79
N ILE A 70 17.40 1.30 2.86
CA ILE A 70 16.84 2.20 3.88
C ILE A 70 17.92 3.02 4.59
N ASN A 71 19.12 2.46 4.81
CA ASN A 71 20.21 3.18 5.49
C ASN A 71 20.68 4.41 4.71
N GLN A 72 20.46 4.44 3.39
CA GLN A 72 20.78 5.59 2.53
C GLN A 72 19.68 6.67 2.54
N ILE A 73 18.49 6.33 3.06
CA ILE A 73 17.30 7.21 3.11
C ILE A 73 17.12 7.78 4.52
N ALA A 74 17.45 7.03 5.58
CA ALA A 74 17.17 7.36 6.97
C ALA A 74 17.60 8.79 7.37
N PHE A 75 18.80 9.21 6.95
CA PHE A 75 19.34 10.54 7.26
C PHE A 75 18.52 11.69 6.64
N TYR A 76 17.74 11.43 5.59
CA TYR A 76 16.96 12.45 4.92
C TYR A 76 15.79 12.95 5.76
N PHE A 77 15.12 12.06 6.52
CA PHE A 77 13.95 12.45 7.31
C PHE A 77 14.31 13.43 8.43
N GLU A 78 15.34 13.13 9.22
CA GLU A 78 15.76 14.01 10.33
C GLU A 78 16.18 15.39 9.80
N ASN A 79 16.96 15.45 8.71
CA ASN A 79 17.36 16.71 8.11
C ASN A 79 16.16 17.54 7.61
N LEU A 80 15.19 16.89 6.93
CA LEU A 80 14.01 17.56 6.43
C LEU A 80 13.09 18.04 7.58
N TYR A 81 12.90 17.21 8.60
CA TYR A 81 12.08 17.51 9.76
C TYR A 81 12.59 18.73 10.53
N GLU A 82 13.91 18.89 10.63
CA GLU A 82 14.54 20.07 11.24
C GLU A 82 14.49 21.31 10.33
N THR A 83 14.53 21.13 9.00
CA THR A 83 14.48 22.24 8.04
C THR A 83 13.11 22.92 7.96
N ILE A 84 12.02 22.18 8.18
CA ILE A 84 10.65 22.73 8.11
C ILE A 84 10.30 23.47 9.41
N ASN A 85 10.22 24.80 9.32
CA ASN A 85 9.81 25.67 10.42
C ASN A 85 8.28 25.67 10.59
N ASN A 86 7.74 24.62 11.22
CA ASN A 86 6.32 24.33 11.49
C ASN A 86 5.46 24.05 10.24
N LYS A 87 5.50 24.90 9.21
CA LYS A 87 4.77 24.68 7.96
C LYS A 87 5.48 25.27 6.76
N LYS A 88 5.28 24.68 5.59
CA LYS A 88 5.85 25.15 4.32
C LYS A 88 4.87 24.87 3.18
N ASN A 89 4.49 25.91 2.44
CA ASN A 89 3.85 25.74 1.14
C ASN A 89 4.92 25.28 0.13
N ILE A 90 4.72 24.10 -0.44
CA ILE A 90 5.66 23.45 -1.38
C ILE A 90 5.19 23.52 -2.83
N TYR A 91 3.92 23.88 -3.05
CA TYR A 91 3.31 24.06 -4.37
C TYR A 91 2.09 24.97 -4.22
N SER A 92 2.00 25.99 -5.08
CA SER A 92 0.90 26.94 -5.08
C SER A 92 0.45 27.25 -6.51
N SER A 93 -0.86 27.23 -6.71
CA SER A 93 -1.54 27.59 -7.96
C SER A 93 -2.78 28.42 -7.64
N GLU A 94 -3.56 28.83 -8.66
CA GLU A 94 -4.77 29.64 -8.44
C GLU A 94 -5.83 28.93 -7.56
N LYS A 95 -5.88 27.59 -7.60
CA LYS A 95 -6.93 26.79 -6.96
C LYS A 95 -6.43 25.82 -5.89
N LEU A 96 -5.13 25.52 -5.88
CA LEU A 96 -4.57 24.44 -5.09
C LEU A 96 -3.28 24.90 -4.42
N ASP A 97 -3.21 24.73 -3.10
CA ASP A 97 -2.01 24.85 -2.31
C ASP A 97 -1.69 23.49 -1.67
N LEU A 98 -0.42 23.08 -1.74
CA LEU A 98 0.10 21.92 -1.01
C LEU A 98 1.01 22.42 0.11
N ILE A 99 0.65 22.09 1.34
CA ILE A 99 1.36 22.55 2.53
C ILE A 99 1.87 21.35 3.31
N ILE A 100 3.19 21.28 3.50
CA ILE A 100 3.78 20.37 4.47
C ILE A 100 3.69 21.02 5.86
N GLU A 101 3.17 20.28 6.83
CA GLU A 101 3.10 20.68 8.23
C GLU A 101 3.86 19.70 9.12
N LYS A 102 4.73 20.26 9.96
CA LYS A 102 5.46 19.57 11.01
C LYS A 102 4.55 19.38 12.20
N THR A 103 4.44 18.15 12.66
CA THR A 103 3.74 17.80 13.89
C THR A 103 4.65 17.05 14.84
N THR A 104 4.49 17.34 16.13
CA THR A 104 5.13 16.61 17.23
C THR A 104 4.03 16.21 18.19
N SER A 105 3.82 14.91 18.34
CA SER A 105 2.92 14.36 19.34
C SER A 105 3.68 13.38 20.22
N ALA A 106 2.99 12.69 21.11
CA ALA A 106 3.61 11.61 21.86
C ALA A 106 2.60 10.53 22.22
N LYS A 107 3.08 9.28 22.21
CA LYS A 107 2.38 8.14 22.79
C LYS A 107 2.73 8.06 24.27
N ILE A 108 1.74 7.83 25.13
CA ILE A 108 1.98 7.61 26.57
C ILE A 108 1.78 6.13 26.84
N ILE A 109 2.83 5.45 27.27
CA ILE A 109 2.79 4.03 27.64
C ILE A 109 3.47 3.90 29.01
N ASN A 110 2.77 3.31 29.98
CA ASN A 110 3.26 3.14 31.35
C ASN A 110 3.78 4.45 31.97
N ASN A 111 3.06 5.56 31.75
CA ASN A 111 3.44 6.92 32.17
C ASN A 111 4.75 7.47 31.56
N ILE A 112 5.33 6.79 30.56
CA ILE A 112 6.48 7.26 29.80
C ILE A 112 5.98 7.86 28.49
N LYS A 113 6.51 9.03 28.14
CA LYS A 113 6.17 9.78 26.93
C LYS A 113 7.16 9.44 25.82
N TYR A 114 6.67 8.84 24.74
CA TYR A 114 7.45 8.51 23.55
C TYR A 114 7.11 9.49 22.43
N PRO A 115 8.09 10.29 21.95
CA PRO A 115 7.83 11.30 20.94
C PRO A 115 7.49 10.67 19.59
N ILE A 116 6.55 11.28 18.88
CA ILE A 116 6.22 10.98 17.50
C ILE A 116 6.50 12.23 16.68
N LYS A 117 7.41 12.12 15.72
CA LYS A 117 7.72 13.17 14.74
C LYS A 117 7.01 12.84 13.45
N ALA A 118 6.24 13.77 12.87
CA ALA A 118 5.62 13.56 11.57
C ALA A 118 5.58 14.81 10.69
N LEU A 119 5.66 14.59 9.39
CA LEU A 119 5.39 15.56 8.33
C LEU A 119 4.12 15.15 7.61
N ASN A 120 3.11 16.01 7.65
CA ASN A 120 1.85 15.79 6.95
C ASN A 120 1.80 16.68 5.72
N LEU A 121 1.25 16.18 4.62
CA LEU A 121 0.93 16.97 3.44
C LEU A 121 -0.56 17.22 3.41
N SER A 122 -0.94 18.49 3.38
CA SER A 122 -2.32 18.93 3.34
C SER A 122 -2.62 19.60 2.00
N ILE A 123 -3.78 19.31 1.43
CA ILE A 123 -4.36 20.02 0.30
C ILE A 123 -5.28 21.12 0.81
N PHE A 124 -5.06 22.32 0.29
CA PHE A 124 -5.96 23.45 0.47
C PHE A 124 -6.48 23.93 -0.88
N ASN A 125 -7.79 24.21 -0.94
CA ASN A 125 -8.37 25.00 -2.02
C ASN A 125 -8.50 26.44 -1.53
N LYS A 126 -7.60 27.30 -2.01
CA LYS A 126 -7.36 28.64 -1.44
C LYS A 126 -7.06 28.53 0.06
N THR A 127 -7.94 29.02 0.92
CA THR A 127 -7.79 28.97 2.38
C THR A 127 -8.49 27.78 3.03
N ASN A 128 -9.25 27.00 2.27
CA ASN A 128 -10.07 25.92 2.82
C ASN A 128 -9.28 24.61 2.82
N PHE A 129 -9.12 24.02 3.99
CA PHE A 129 -8.57 22.67 4.14
C PHE A 129 -9.50 21.65 3.47
N ILE A 130 -8.92 20.76 2.65
CA ILE A 130 -9.67 19.71 1.93
C ILE A 130 -9.28 18.34 2.45
N ASP A 131 -7.97 18.03 2.43
CA ASP A 131 -7.49 16.68 2.70
C ASP A 131 -6.06 16.68 3.25
N LYS A 132 -5.64 15.56 3.83
CA LYS A 132 -4.31 15.37 4.43
C LYS A 132 -3.86 13.91 4.40
N ILE A 133 -2.59 13.70 4.06
CA ILE A 133 -1.88 12.44 4.27
C ILE A 133 -0.62 12.64 5.12
N THR A 134 -0.15 11.58 5.75
CA THR A 134 1.16 11.56 6.40
C THR A 134 2.21 11.25 5.35
N LEU A 135 3.19 12.13 5.12
CA LEU A 135 4.32 11.86 4.23
C LEU A 135 5.39 11.06 4.95
N ALA A 136 5.79 11.52 6.12
CA ALA A 136 6.85 10.91 6.89
C ALA A 136 6.53 10.92 8.37
N LYS A 137 6.98 9.88 9.07
CA LYS A 137 6.70 9.65 10.49
C LYS A 137 7.86 8.85 11.08
N SER A 138 8.25 9.18 12.30
CA SER A 138 9.21 8.40 13.08
C SER A 138 8.78 8.32 14.54
N TYR A 139 8.76 7.12 15.09
CA TYR A 139 8.42 6.85 16.48
C TYR A 139 8.90 5.47 16.92
N TYR A 140 9.12 5.34 18.23
CA TYR A 140 9.27 4.02 18.83
C TYR A 140 7.90 3.43 19.11
N ASP A 141 7.64 2.27 18.51
CA ASP A 141 6.66 1.35 19.05
C ASP A 141 7.27 0.70 20.29
N VAL A 142 6.53 0.74 21.39
CA VAL A 142 6.93 0.21 22.70
C VAL A 142 5.79 -0.62 23.30
N GLU A 143 4.76 -0.91 22.51
CA GLU A 143 3.63 -1.74 22.88
C GLU A 143 3.96 -3.19 22.51
N GLY A 144 4.57 -3.92 23.47
CA GLY A 144 4.99 -5.30 23.32
C GLY A 144 6.49 -5.46 23.03
N TYR A 145 7.03 -4.71 22.06
CA TYR A 145 8.45 -4.71 21.71
C TYR A 145 8.93 -3.29 21.41
N TYR A 146 10.26 -3.06 21.48
CA TYR A 146 10.89 -1.79 21.09
C TYR A 146 11.27 -1.84 19.62
N TRP A 147 10.43 -1.29 18.74
CA TRP A 147 10.71 -1.15 17.30
C TRP A 147 10.77 0.32 16.93
N LEU A 148 11.73 0.69 16.09
CA LEU A 148 11.74 2.03 15.50
C LEU A 148 10.97 1.99 14.17
N ILE A 149 9.83 2.66 14.11
CA ILE A 149 9.02 2.74 12.90
C ILE A 149 9.34 4.03 12.18
N ASN A 150 9.68 3.91 10.90
CA ASN A 150 9.97 5.04 10.02
C ASN A 150 9.11 4.96 8.76
N GLN A 151 8.56 6.10 8.36
CA GLN A 151 7.91 6.28 7.08
C GLN A 151 8.68 7.30 6.24
N TYR A 152 8.99 6.91 5.02
CA TYR A 152 9.67 7.71 4.00
C TYR A 152 8.71 8.03 2.86
N TYR A 153 9.04 9.03 2.04
CA TYR A 153 8.19 9.41 0.91
C TYR A 153 8.94 9.92 -0.31
N TYR A 154 8.21 9.96 -1.44
CA TYR A 154 8.57 10.66 -2.65
C TYR A 154 7.36 11.39 -3.25
N ILE A 155 7.55 12.61 -3.74
CA ILE A 155 6.57 13.36 -4.54
C ILE A 155 7.17 13.54 -5.94
N SER A 156 6.50 12.99 -6.95
CA SER A 156 6.92 13.12 -8.35
C SER A 156 6.49 14.45 -8.97
N ASP A 157 7.11 14.80 -10.10
CA ASP A 157 6.71 15.98 -10.89
C ASP A 157 5.32 15.84 -11.54
N SER A 158 4.78 14.62 -11.64
CA SER A 158 3.41 14.34 -12.08
C SER A 158 2.37 14.57 -10.98
N GLY A 159 2.79 14.73 -9.72
CA GLY A 159 1.91 14.81 -8.55
C GLY A 159 1.54 13.46 -7.95
N ASP A 160 2.20 12.36 -8.37
CA ASP A 160 2.12 11.07 -7.69
C ASP A 160 2.92 11.15 -6.39
N ILE A 161 2.38 10.54 -5.34
CA ILE A 161 3.00 10.55 -4.01
C ILE A 161 3.13 9.12 -3.54
N TYR A 162 4.33 8.75 -3.12
CA TYR A 162 4.66 7.41 -2.67
C TYR A 162 5.12 7.47 -1.23
N THR A 163 4.65 6.56 -0.38
CA THR A 163 5.12 6.41 0.99
C THR A 163 5.54 4.98 1.27
N LEU A 164 6.63 4.80 2.01
CA LEU A 164 7.13 3.49 2.46
C LEU A 164 7.31 3.52 3.97
N SER A 165 6.57 2.68 4.67
CA SER A 165 6.69 2.45 6.11
C SER A 165 7.47 1.17 6.38
N VAL A 166 8.42 1.25 7.29
CA VAL A 166 9.27 0.14 7.73
C VAL A 166 9.39 0.13 9.25
N LYS A 167 9.62 -1.04 9.83
CA LYS A 167 10.06 -1.22 11.22
C LYS A 167 11.51 -1.69 11.24
N ASP A 168 12.33 -0.99 11.99
CA ASP A 168 13.69 -1.40 12.32
C ASP A 168 13.66 -2.18 13.64
N ILE A 169 14.04 -3.44 13.53
CA ILE A 169 14.18 -4.38 14.64
C ILE A 169 15.68 -4.65 14.70
N ASP A 170 16.31 -4.65 15.87
CA ASP A 170 17.78 -4.73 16.04
C ASP A 170 18.56 -5.69 15.10
N GLY A 171 17.93 -6.72 14.52
CA GLY A 171 18.45 -7.64 13.50
C GLY A 171 18.10 -7.37 12.02
N ASN A 172 17.10 -6.57 11.67
CA ASN A 172 16.58 -6.40 10.32
C ASN A 172 15.65 -5.18 10.17
N VAL A 173 15.53 -4.67 8.94
CA VAL A 173 14.46 -3.74 8.59
C VAL A 173 13.38 -4.52 7.85
N GLU A 174 12.16 -4.50 8.37
CA GLU A 174 11.01 -5.14 7.76
C GLU A 174 10.07 -4.06 7.21
N PRO A 175 9.62 -4.18 5.95
CA PRO A 175 8.57 -3.32 5.44
C PRO A 175 7.25 -3.52 6.21
N ILE A 176 6.34 -2.56 6.06
CA ILE A 176 4.98 -2.60 6.60
C ILE A 176 4.00 -2.25 5.49
N PHE A 177 4.09 -1.02 5.00
CA PHE A 177 3.22 -0.48 3.96
C PHE A 177 4.03 0.19 2.89
N TRP A 178 3.58 0.04 1.64
CA TRP A 178 3.88 0.97 0.59
C TRP A 178 2.59 1.45 -0.04
N LYS A 179 2.49 2.76 -0.22
CA LYS A 179 1.28 3.40 -0.70
C LYS A 179 1.61 4.32 -1.85
N HIS A 180 0.78 4.28 -2.87
CA HIS A 180 0.82 5.20 -4.01
C HIS A 180 -0.49 5.99 -4.05
N TYR A 181 -0.35 7.29 -3.86
CA TYR A 181 -1.43 8.26 -3.95
C TYR A 181 -1.34 9.07 -5.24
N GLN A 182 -2.50 9.43 -5.76
CA GLN A 182 -2.67 10.44 -6.81
C GLN A 182 -3.54 11.58 -6.30
N ILE A 183 -3.19 12.81 -6.68
CA ILE A 183 -4.03 13.96 -6.39
C ILE A 183 -5.19 13.99 -7.40
N ASP A 184 -6.42 13.89 -6.90
CA ASP A 184 -7.62 14.18 -7.69
C ASP A 184 -7.64 15.67 -8.03
N LYS A 185 -7.42 15.99 -9.31
CA LYS A 185 -7.36 17.38 -9.77
C LYS A 185 -8.74 18.06 -9.80
N GLU A 186 -9.82 17.30 -9.78
CA GLU A 186 -11.19 17.83 -9.80
C GLU A 186 -11.70 18.11 -8.38
N ASN A 187 -11.47 17.17 -7.47
CA ASN A 187 -11.98 17.26 -6.09
C ASN A 187 -10.93 17.66 -5.05
N PHE A 188 -9.65 17.76 -5.44
CA PHE A 188 -8.53 18.15 -4.58
C PHE A 188 -8.32 17.21 -3.38
N HIS A 189 -8.50 15.91 -3.59
CA HIS A 189 -8.30 14.85 -2.60
C HIS A 189 -7.09 13.98 -2.92
N PHE A 190 -6.53 13.32 -1.91
CA PHE A 190 -5.54 12.27 -2.12
C PHE A 190 -6.24 10.93 -2.33
N ASN A 191 -6.16 10.40 -3.54
CA ASN A 191 -6.70 9.09 -3.86
C ASN A 191 -5.60 8.04 -3.71
N LEU A 192 -5.77 7.09 -2.79
CA LEU A 192 -4.93 5.91 -2.74
C LEU A 192 -5.26 5.01 -3.94
N ILE A 193 -4.27 4.77 -4.79
CA ILE A 193 -4.42 3.97 -6.01
C ILE A 193 -3.81 2.57 -5.82
N ASP A 194 -2.73 2.48 -5.05
CA ASP A 194 -2.05 1.21 -4.77
C ASP A 194 -1.60 1.13 -3.31
N LEU A 195 -1.80 -0.04 -2.70
CA LEU A 195 -1.39 -0.37 -1.34
C LEU A 195 -0.78 -1.77 -1.34
N LEU A 196 0.49 -1.83 -0.98
CA LEU A 196 1.19 -3.08 -0.69
C LEU A 196 1.39 -3.21 0.82
N ILE A 197 1.00 -4.36 1.36
CA ILE A 197 1.14 -4.72 2.77
C ILE A 197 2.13 -5.88 2.88
N ASP A 198 3.14 -5.72 3.73
CA ASP A 198 4.15 -6.74 4.05
C ASP A 198 4.34 -6.81 5.57
N GLU A 199 3.25 -7.11 6.30
CA GLU A 199 3.26 -7.22 7.76
C GLU A 199 2.78 -8.62 8.17
N ARG A 200 3.68 -9.61 8.04
CA ARG A 200 3.41 -11.07 8.19
C ARG A 200 2.57 -11.69 7.07
N TYR A 201 1.84 -10.86 6.32
CA TYR A 201 1.03 -11.23 5.18
C TYR A 201 1.40 -10.32 4.02
N LYS A 202 1.70 -10.91 2.86
CA LYS A 202 2.17 -10.14 1.68
C LYS A 202 1.10 -10.07 0.63
N TYR A 203 0.50 -8.91 0.44
CA TYR A 203 -0.53 -8.71 -0.57
C TYR A 203 -0.54 -7.26 -1.10
N GLU A 204 -1.20 -7.08 -2.23
CA GLU A 204 -1.31 -5.82 -2.96
C GLU A 204 -2.78 -5.54 -3.28
N ILE A 205 -3.14 -4.26 -3.21
CA ILE A 205 -4.45 -3.74 -3.58
C ILE A 205 -4.27 -2.61 -4.59
N ILE A 206 -4.75 -2.81 -5.81
CA ILE A 206 -4.85 -1.74 -6.81
C ILE A 206 -6.30 -1.30 -6.86
N TYR A 207 -6.59 -0.16 -6.23
CA TYR A 207 -7.94 0.31 -6.00
C TYR A 207 -8.65 0.75 -7.29
N PRO A 208 -9.96 0.52 -7.41
CA PRO A 208 -10.82 -0.29 -6.54
C PRO A 208 -10.94 -1.75 -7.02
N ASP A 209 -10.11 -2.18 -7.98
CA ASP A 209 -10.43 -3.29 -8.87
C ASP A 209 -9.65 -4.59 -8.56
N HIS A 210 -8.52 -4.53 -7.85
CA HIS A 210 -7.64 -5.69 -7.68
C HIS A 210 -7.22 -5.90 -6.23
N PHE A 211 -7.28 -7.16 -5.80
CA PHE A 211 -6.66 -7.69 -4.59
C PHE A 211 -5.82 -8.90 -4.99
N ARG A 212 -4.53 -8.92 -4.62
CA ARG A 212 -3.60 -9.97 -5.02
C ARG A 212 -2.73 -10.37 -3.84
N ILE A 213 -2.68 -11.66 -3.53
CA ILE A 213 -1.73 -12.19 -2.55
C ILE A 213 -0.40 -12.47 -3.26
N LEU A 214 0.70 -11.98 -2.70
CA LEU A 214 2.02 -11.97 -3.34
C LEU A 214 2.88 -13.18 -2.95
N GLU A 215 2.78 -13.67 -1.71
CA GLU A 215 3.57 -14.80 -1.22
C GLU A 215 2.75 -15.81 -0.44
N GLY A 216 3.19 -17.07 -0.50
CA GLY A 216 2.58 -18.23 0.16
C GLY A 216 1.61 -18.99 -0.74
N SER A 217 1.33 -20.24 -0.36
CA SER A 217 0.37 -21.10 -1.06
C SER A 217 -0.65 -21.72 -0.10
N LEU A 218 -1.78 -22.19 -0.64
CA LEU A 218 -2.76 -22.93 0.16
C LEU A 218 -2.21 -24.27 0.68
N GLU A 219 -1.23 -24.86 -0.02
CA GLU A 219 -0.56 -26.09 0.39
C GLU A 219 0.31 -25.90 1.65
N GLU A 220 0.79 -24.67 1.86
CA GLU A 220 1.56 -24.26 3.05
C GLU A 220 0.66 -23.82 4.22
N SER A 221 -0.67 -23.85 4.06
CA SER A 221 -1.62 -23.50 5.11
C SER A 221 -1.46 -24.43 6.32
N ASN A 222 -1.32 -23.83 7.50
CA ASN A 222 -1.30 -24.56 8.77
C ASN A 222 -2.70 -24.98 9.26
N TYR A 223 -3.74 -24.75 8.46
CA TYR A 223 -5.13 -25.01 8.82
C TYR A 223 -5.74 -26.11 7.96
N GLU A 224 -6.47 -27.02 8.62
CA GLU A 224 -7.30 -28.02 7.95
C GLU A 224 -8.44 -27.37 7.15
N ILE A 225 -8.87 -28.04 6.08
CA ILE A 225 -9.90 -27.55 5.15
C ILE A 225 -11.19 -27.15 5.89
N ASP A 226 -11.65 -27.95 6.86
CA ASP A 226 -12.88 -27.64 7.60
C ASP A 226 -12.76 -26.38 8.45
N LYS A 227 -11.55 -26.06 8.91
CA LYS A 227 -11.28 -24.79 9.59
C LYS A 227 -11.32 -23.62 8.62
N LEU A 228 -10.72 -23.77 7.43
CA LEU A 228 -10.71 -22.74 6.39
C LEU A 228 -12.12 -22.32 5.94
N LYS A 229 -13.09 -23.24 5.94
CA LYS A 229 -14.49 -22.93 5.60
C LYS A 229 -15.17 -21.93 6.55
N THR A 230 -14.66 -21.75 7.76
CA THR A 230 -15.36 -20.98 8.81
C THR A 230 -14.52 -19.88 9.44
N CYS A 231 -13.20 -19.86 9.24
CA CYS A 231 -12.37 -18.95 10.01
C CYS A 231 -12.46 -17.48 9.62
N TYR A 232 -12.95 -17.12 8.43
CA TYR A 232 -13.28 -15.73 8.08
C TYR A 232 -14.49 -15.18 8.85
N GLN A 233 -15.33 -16.06 9.44
CA GLN A 233 -16.59 -15.67 10.09
C GLN A 233 -16.38 -15.11 11.49
N LYS A 234 -15.23 -15.38 12.12
CA LYS A 234 -14.85 -14.87 13.43
C LYS A 234 -13.45 -14.29 13.34
N GLU A 235 -13.17 -13.24 14.08
CA GLU A 235 -11.83 -12.67 14.19
C GLU A 235 -10.94 -13.68 14.94
N TYR A 236 -10.41 -14.67 14.21
CA TYR A 236 -9.64 -15.78 14.76
C TYR A 236 -8.15 -15.52 14.61
N SER A 237 -7.65 -15.58 13.38
CA SER A 237 -6.35 -15.03 13.02
C SER A 237 -6.42 -14.55 11.57
N THR A 238 -5.72 -13.46 11.29
CA THR A 238 -5.65 -12.88 9.95
C THR A 238 -5.03 -13.85 8.94
N SER A 239 -4.08 -14.68 9.36
CA SER A 239 -3.54 -15.78 8.55
C SER A 239 -4.62 -16.73 8.05
N CYS A 240 -5.51 -17.16 8.95
CA CYS A 240 -6.57 -18.07 8.55
C CYS A 240 -7.57 -17.39 7.61
N SER A 241 -7.88 -16.11 7.83
CA SER A 241 -8.79 -15.36 6.96
C SER A 241 -8.23 -15.24 5.53
N ILE A 242 -6.93 -15.03 5.38
CA ILE A 242 -6.24 -15.05 4.07
C ILE A 242 -6.30 -16.42 3.41
N ASP A 243 -5.98 -17.49 4.15
CA ASP A 243 -6.00 -18.85 3.59
C ASP A 243 -7.44 -19.30 3.28
N SER A 244 -8.42 -18.81 4.03
CA SER A 244 -9.84 -18.99 3.73
C SER A 244 -10.23 -18.33 2.40
N TYR A 245 -9.82 -17.07 2.19
CA TYR A 245 -10.00 -16.39 0.91
C TYR A 245 -9.37 -17.19 -0.24
N ARG A 246 -8.12 -17.65 -0.10
CA ARG A 246 -7.45 -18.50 -1.10
C ARG A 246 -8.22 -19.77 -1.40
N PHE A 247 -8.69 -20.46 -0.36
CA PHE A 247 -9.48 -21.68 -0.50
C PHE A 247 -10.75 -21.43 -1.33
N TYR A 248 -11.52 -20.39 -1.00
CA TYR A 248 -12.74 -20.07 -1.72
C TYR A 248 -12.48 -19.54 -3.13
N HIS A 249 -11.39 -18.79 -3.36
CA HIS A 249 -11.02 -18.32 -4.70
C HIS A 249 -10.62 -19.48 -5.62
N ASN A 250 -9.83 -20.43 -5.11
CA ASN A 250 -9.49 -21.68 -5.81
C ASN A 250 -10.73 -22.52 -6.13
N LEU A 251 -11.64 -22.67 -5.15
CA LEU A 251 -12.88 -23.42 -5.33
C LEU A 251 -13.79 -22.77 -6.40
N LEU A 252 -13.92 -21.45 -6.38
CA LEU A 252 -14.70 -20.73 -7.39
C LEU A 252 -14.09 -20.92 -8.78
N SER A 253 -12.77 -20.80 -8.91
CA SER A 253 -12.05 -21.00 -10.17
C SER A 253 -12.31 -22.38 -10.76
N GLN A 254 -12.20 -23.44 -9.94
CA GLN A 254 -12.50 -24.82 -10.35
C GLN A 254 -13.96 -25.00 -10.81
N LYS A 255 -14.92 -24.38 -10.10
CA LYS A 255 -16.35 -24.46 -10.47
C LYS A 255 -16.66 -23.71 -11.77
N ILE A 256 -16.00 -22.58 -12.02
CA ILE A 256 -16.13 -21.85 -13.30
C ILE A 256 -15.61 -22.69 -14.46
N GLU A 257 -14.46 -23.36 -14.31
CA GLU A 257 -13.96 -24.28 -15.34
C GLU A 257 -14.93 -25.45 -15.58
N THR A 258 -15.48 -26.03 -14.51
CA THR A 258 -16.52 -27.08 -14.63
C THR A 258 -17.77 -26.59 -15.40
N LEU A 259 -18.20 -25.35 -15.19
CA LEU A 259 -19.33 -24.77 -15.94
C LEU A 259 -19.02 -24.65 -17.44
N LYS A 260 -17.78 -24.25 -17.78
CA LYS A 260 -17.33 -24.15 -19.18
C LYS A 260 -17.31 -25.52 -19.84
N GLU A 261 -16.76 -26.53 -19.19
CA GLU A 261 -16.71 -27.91 -19.69
C GLU A 261 -18.12 -28.48 -19.96
N LYS A 262 -19.09 -28.14 -19.12
CA LYS A 262 -20.50 -28.56 -19.28
C LYS A 262 -21.28 -27.77 -20.34
N ASN A 263 -20.63 -26.87 -21.09
CA ASN A 263 -21.26 -25.96 -22.06
C ASN A 263 -22.48 -25.22 -21.49
N ILE A 264 -22.47 -24.93 -20.19
CA ILE A 264 -23.49 -24.09 -19.59
C ILE A 264 -23.14 -22.67 -20.00
N ASN A 265 -24.05 -22.00 -20.74
CA ASN A 265 -23.84 -20.69 -21.36
C ASN A 265 -23.51 -19.63 -20.30
N ASN A 266 -22.24 -19.56 -19.91
CA ASN A 266 -21.74 -18.71 -18.86
C ASN A 266 -20.71 -17.75 -19.44
N LYS A 267 -21.07 -16.47 -19.50
CA LYS A 267 -20.13 -15.39 -19.85
C LYS A 267 -19.24 -14.98 -18.68
N GLN A 268 -19.37 -15.62 -17.51
CA GLN A 268 -18.57 -15.26 -16.34
C GLN A 268 -17.17 -15.86 -16.46
N SER A 269 -16.16 -15.00 -16.38
CA SER A 269 -14.78 -15.36 -16.06
C SER A 269 -14.51 -15.08 -14.58
N ILE A 270 -13.48 -15.72 -14.02
CA ILE A 270 -13.00 -15.39 -12.68
C ILE A 270 -12.61 -13.91 -12.59
N GLU A 271 -11.92 -13.37 -13.60
CA GLU A 271 -11.53 -11.96 -13.71
C GLU A 271 -12.74 -11.00 -13.61
N THR A 272 -13.85 -11.33 -14.30
CA THR A 272 -15.06 -10.49 -14.23
C THR A 272 -15.69 -10.52 -12.84
N ILE A 273 -15.67 -11.68 -12.18
CA ILE A 273 -16.22 -11.83 -10.83
C ILE A 273 -15.32 -11.12 -9.82
N ASP A 274 -14.01 -11.31 -9.89
CA ASP A 274 -13.03 -10.68 -9.01
C ASP A 274 -13.17 -9.16 -9.09
N LYS A 275 -13.23 -8.57 -10.28
CA LYS A 275 -13.45 -7.13 -10.44
C LYS A 275 -14.74 -6.63 -9.75
N GLN A 276 -15.84 -7.39 -9.86
CA GLN A 276 -17.11 -7.02 -9.21
C GLN A 276 -17.03 -7.12 -7.69
N ILE A 277 -16.41 -8.18 -7.17
CA ILE A 277 -16.24 -8.41 -5.73
C ILE A 277 -15.28 -7.39 -5.13
N ASN A 278 -14.13 -7.16 -5.77
CA ASN A 278 -13.10 -6.21 -5.35
C ASN A 278 -13.70 -4.81 -5.24
N LYS A 279 -14.44 -4.35 -6.25
CA LYS A 279 -15.10 -3.03 -6.20
C LYS A 279 -16.07 -2.89 -5.01
N MET A 280 -16.68 -3.98 -4.56
CA MET A 280 -17.58 -3.98 -3.40
C MET A 280 -16.82 -4.04 -2.07
N CYS A 281 -15.71 -4.77 -2.01
CA CYS A 281 -15.00 -5.07 -0.77
C CYS A 281 -13.82 -4.14 -0.48
N LEU A 282 -13.24 -3.50 -1.49
CA LEU A 282 -12.07 -2.62 -1.37
C LEU A 282 -12.46 -1.16 -1.13
N SER A 283 -13.71 -0.89 -0.75
CA SER A 283 -14.15 0.45 -0.29
C SER A 283 -13.83 0.71 1.20
N ILE A 284 -13.16 -0.24 1.87
CA ILE A 284 -12.75 -0.11 3.26
C ILE A 284 -11.61 0.92 3.33
N PRO A 285 -11.68 1.91 4.24
CA PRO A 285 -10.60 2.89 4.43
C PRO A 285 -9.27 2.20 4.69
N ASP A 286 -8.19 2.71 4.10
CA ASP A 286 -6.85 2.17 4.29
C ASP A 286 -6.35 2.38 5.73
N PRO A 287 -5.48 1.50 6.24
CA PRO A 287 -4.98 1.61 7.60
C PRO A 287 -4.14 2.87 7.76
N TYR A 288 -4.43 3.68 8.76
CA TYR A 288 -3.65 4.90 9.06
C TYR A 288 -2.31 4.55 9.74
N ASP A 289 -2.30 3.50 10.55
CA ASP A 289 -1.17 3.04 11.35
C ASP A 289 -0.99 1.52 11.21
N HIS A 290 0.20 0.99 11.49
CA HIS A 290 0.49 -0.44 11.33
C HIS A 290 -0.34 -1.31 12.27
N PHE A 291 -0.71 -0.78 13.45
CA PHE A 291 -1.62 -1.48 14.37
C PHE A 291 -2.99 -1.79 13.77
N GLU A 292 -3.42 -1.06 12.74
CA GLU A 292 -4.70 -1.27 12.06
C GLU A 292 -4.60 -2.31 10.93
N ALA A 293 -3.39 -2.70 10.52
CA ALA A 293 -3.15 -3.61 9.40
C ALA A 293 -3.87 -4.94 9.57
N GLU A 294 -3.83 -5.51 10.79
CA GLU A 294 -4.43 -6.82 11.07
C GLU A 294 -5.96 -6.77 10.90
N SER A 295 -6.61 -5.78 11.52
CA SER A 295 -8.07 -5.60 11.45
C SER A 295 -8.53 -5.23 10.03
N PHE A 296 -7.77 -4.38 9.34
CA PHE A 296 -7.98 -4.03 7.94
C PHE A 296 -7.93 -5.27 7.04
N THR A 297 -6.87 -6.08 7.17
CA THR A 297 -6.67 -7.31 6.40
C THR A 297 -7.82 -8.29 6.65
N PHE A 298 -8.19 -8.50 7.92
CA PHE A 298 -9.32 -9.35 8.29
C PHE A 298 -10.63 -8.86 7.64
N SER A 299 -10.91 -7.57 7.70
CA SER A 299 -12.15 -6.99 7.16
C SER A 299 -12.27 -7.17 5.65
N ILE A 300 -11.18 -6.92 4.91
CA ILE A 300 -11.13 -7.14 3.45
C ILE A 300 -11.32 -8.61 3.13
N THR A 301 -10.49 -9.48 3.70
CA THR A 301 -10.51 -10.93 3.40
C THR A 301 -11.85 -11.57 3.77
N LYS A 302 -12.48 -11.12 4.85
CA LYS A 302 -13.84 -11.51 5.22
C LYS A 302 -14.85 -11.14 4.13
N CYS A 303 -14.87 -9.88 3.69
CA CYS A 303 -15.79 -9.44 2.64
C CYS A 303 -15.57 -10.24 1.35
N LEU A 304 -14.31 -10.36 0.91
CA LEU A 304 -13.96 -11.10 -0.30
C LEU A 304 -14.45 -12.55 -0.22
N THR A 305 -14.18 -13.23 0.90
CA THR A 305 -14.57 -14.62 1.13
C THR A 305 -16.09 -14.80 1.15
N GLU A 306 -16.82 -13.91 1.83
CA GLU A 306 -18.29 -13.94 1.85
C GLU A 306 -18.90 -13.79 0.45
N GLN A 307 -18.36 -12.90 -0.37
CA GLN A 307 -18.86 -12.69 -1.73
C GLN A 307 -18.49 -13.86 -2.67
N LEU A 308 -17.28 -14.42 -2.54
CA LEU A 308 -16.87 -15.62 -3.26
C LEU A 308 -17.79 -16.80 -2.92
N ASN A 309 -18.09 -17.02 -1.63
CA ASN A 309 -18.98 -18.09 -1.20
C ASN A 309 -20.40 -17.93 -1.77
N LYS A 310 -20.98 -16.71 -1.71
CA LYS A 310 -22.27 -16.42 -2.36
C LYS A 310 -22.27 -16.70 -3.86
N ARG A 311 -21.13 -16.49 -4.53
CA ARG A 311 -20.99 -16.76 -5.97
C ARG A 311 -20.91 -18.25 -6.26
N ILE A 312 -20.19 -18.99 -5.43
CA ILE A 312 -20.10 -20.45 -5.48
C ILE A 312 -21.49 -21.08 -5.30
N GLU A 313 -22.25 -20.68 -4.28
CA GLU A 313 -23.60 -21.22 -4.03
C GLU A 313 -24.53 -21.06 -5.24
N LYS A 314 -24.47 -19.91 -5.93
CA LYS A 314 -25.23 -19.68 -7.16
C LYS A 314 -24.78 -20.58 -8.31
N ILE A 315 -23.47 -20.81 -8.45
CA ILE A 315 -22.93 -21.71 -9.46
C ILE A 315 -23.35 -23.16 -9.17
N ASP A 316 -23.37 -23.56 -7.91
CA ASP A 316 -23.80 -24.91 -7.51
C ASP A 316 -25.27 -25.15 -7.85
N GLN A 317 -26.15 -24.18 -7.60
CA GLN A 317 -27.55 -24.26 -8.05
C GLN A 317 -27.67 -24.40 -9.57
N MET A 318 -26.80 -23.75 -10.36
CA MET A 318 -26.79 -23.89 -11.81
C MET A 318 -26.28 -25.28 -12.27
N LEU A 319 -25.41 -25.91 -11.48
CA LEU A 319 -24.87 -27.24 -11.73
C LEU A 319 -25.84 -28.36 -11.32
N GLU A 320 -26.62 -28.16 -10.25
CA GLU A 320 -27.60 -29.09 -9.69
C GLU A 320 -28.99 -29.00 -10.34
N GLY A 321 -29.35 -27.85 -10.94
CA GLY A 321 -30.62 -27.63 -11.64
C GLY A 321 -30.78 -28.37 -12.97
N ARG A 322 -30.09 -29.50 -13.15
CA ARG A 322 -30.15 -30.43 -14.30
C ARG A 322 -30.23 -31.86 -13.80
#